data_AF-A0A848L2W3-F1
#
_entry.id   AF-A0A848L2W3-F1
#
_cell.length_a   1.000
_cell.length_b   1.000
_cell.length_c   1.000
_cell.angle_alpha   90.00
_cell.angle_beta   90.00
_cell.angle_gamma   90.00
#
_symmetry.space_group_name_H-M   'P 1'
#
loop_
_entity.id
_entity.type
_entity.pdbx_description
1 polymer ?
#
loop_
_entity_poly.entity_id
_entity_poly.type
_entity_poly.pdbx_seq_one_letter_code
_entity_poly.pdbx_strand_id
1 'polypeptide(L)'
;MSTDSAARPGVALSVDVTAAEYLSHRTHSPERIWQETNCYLDLWIELLHGLGHDPVPAFACALSADHDGAQWTFVKPAPEDLRRLYGLEVTEETLWRPVLDTVLSGPSRGLLHTVEVDSWWLPDTAGTDYRTNHVKTTIVPIAVDADSATMTYVHNAGVFELSGDDFAGIFAVPELPPYVEQVRRLGDDPGATISSAAVVAAARAHLDRRAPGNPAVRLADSVRGAVGWLADAGMETFHLWSFATLRQFGATAEIAADLADRLAADGYATADAAAEFRVAASTAKTVQFKMARAARGRNVDVDDLLGTLTESWQRGIDGVDHAVPQR
;
A
#
# COMPACT_ATOMS: atom_id res chain seq x y z
N MET A 1 10.03 41.76 -23.02
CA MET A 1 8.91 40.81 -23.13
C MET A 1 8.88 40.02 -21.84
N SER A 2 7.93 40.36 -20.97
CA SER A 2 7.75 39.73 -19.67
C SER A 2 7.11 38.36 -19.89
N THR A 3 7.86 37.29 -19.68
CA THR A 3 7.29 35.97 -19.46
C THR A 3 7.17 35.79 -17.95
N ASP A 4 6.15 36.43 -17.40
CA ASP A 4 5.68 36.11 -16.06
C ASP A 4 4.97 34.75 -16.14
N SER A 5 5.78 33.69 -16.24
CA SER A 5 5.32 32.33 -16.00
C SER A 5 5.21 32.18 -14.50
N ALA A 6 4.18 32.80 -13.91
CA ALA A 6 3.73 32.46 -12.58
C ALA A 6 3.41 30.96 -12.61
N ALA A 7 4.33 30.15 -12.07
CA ALA A 7 4.03 28.77 -11.73
C ALA A 7 2.73 28.83 -10.93
N ARG A 8 1.66 28.16 -11.39
CA ARG A 8 0.45 28.06 -10.58
C ARG A 8 0.91 27.48 -9.24
N PRO A 9 0.83 28.23 -8.12
CA PRO A 9 1.07 27.60 -6.84
C PRO A 9 0.01 26.51 -6.74
N GLY A 10 0.46 25.25 -6.65
CA GLY A 10 -0.44 24.17 -6.29
C GLY A 10 -1.15 24.55 -4.99
N VAL A 11 -2.39 24.11 -4.81
CA VAL A 11 -3.07 24.27 -3.53
C VAL A 11 -2.20 23.56 -2.48
N ALA A 12 -1.87 24.27 -1.40
CA ALA A 12 -0.99 23.73 -0.36
C ALA A 12 -1.56 22.42 0.18
N LEU A 13 -0.77 21.35 0.14
CA LEU A 13 -1.03 20.13 0.92
C LEU A 13 -0.48 20.31 2.33
N SER A 14 -1.33 20.12 3.33
CA SER A 14 -0.95 19.92 4.73
C SER A 14 -1.73 18.75 5.31
N VAL A 15 -1.10 18.03 6.22
CA VAL A 15 -1.75 17.03 7.07
C VAL A 15 -1.64 17.56 8.50
N ASP A 16 -2.73 18.14 8.98
CA ASP A 16 -2.75 18.90 10.24
C ASP A 16 -3.20 18.00 11.41
N VAL A 17 -2.37 16.99 11.75
CA VAL A 17 -2.64 16.03 12.84
C VAL A 17 -1.39 15.80 13.69
N THR A 18 -1.58 15.46 14.97
CA THR A 18 -0.51 15.01 15.87
C THR A 18 -0.52 13.49 16.01
N ALA A 19 0.62 12.87 16.31
CA ALA A 19 0.68 11.42 16.50
C ALA A 19 -0.21 10.95 17.67
N ALA A 20 -0.36 11.78 18.71
CA ALA A 20 -1.17 11.46 19.89
C ALA A 20 -2.69 11.45 19.63
N GLU A 21 -3.15 12.25 18.66
CA GLU A 21 -4.58 12.40 18.34
C GLU A 21 -5.00 11.60 17.10
N TYR A 22 -4.03 11.10 16.34
CA TYR A 22 -4.29 10.39 15.10
C TYR A 22 -4.95 9.04 15.35
N LEU A 23 -6.09 8.83 14.70
CA LEU A 23 -6.75 7.53 14.63
C LEU A 23 -6.51 6.97 13.24
N SER A 24 -5.83 5.82 13.18
CA SER A 24 -5.59 5.10 11.95
C SER A 24 -6.91 4.78 11.23
N HIS A 25 -6.85 4.77 9.90
CA HIS A 25 -8.01 4.39 9.10
C HIS A 25 -8.47 2.96 9.44
N ARG A 26 -9.78 2.70 9.32
CA ARG A 26 -10.39 1.40 9.70
C ARG A 26 -9.78 0.18 9.00
N THR A 27 -9.14 0.37 7.84
CA THR A 27 -8.45 -0.70 7.09
C THR A 27 -7.13 -1.12 7.74
N HIS A 28 -6.68 -0.42 8.77
CA HIS A 28 -5.59 -0.82 9.66
C HIS A 28 -6.09 -1.24 11.06
N SER A 29 -7.39 -1.53 11.20
CA SER A 29 -7.93 -2.08 12.44
C SER A 29 -7.18 -3.36 12.85
N PRO A 30 -6.93 -3.59 14.15
CA PRO A 30 -6.31 -4.82 14.63
C PRO A 30 -7.16 -6.08 14.34
N GLU A 31 -8.45 -5.90 14.00
CA GLU A 31 -9.39 -6.98 13.64
C GLU A 31 -9.25 -7.48 12.19
N ARG A 32 -8.41 -6.82 11.37
CA ARG A 32 -8.16 -7.19 9.98
C ARG A 32 -7.59 -8.61 9.85
N ILE A 33 -7.89 -9.28 8.74
CA ILE A 33 -7.29 -10.57 8.39
C ILE A 33 -5.78 -10.36 8.22
N TRP A 34 -5.40 -9.31 7.49
CA TRP A 34 -4.04 -8.83 7.30
C TRP A 34 -3.94 -7.40 7.83
N GLN A 35 -3.28 -7.24 8.98
CA GLN A 35 -3.18 -5.95 9.68
C GLN A 35 -2.51 -4.86 8.85
N GLU A 36 -1.51 -5.24 8.07
CA GLU A 36 -0.76 -4.38 7.15
C GLU A 36 -0.75 -5.06 5.78
N THR A 37 -0.79 -4.25 4.72
CA THR A 37 -0.74 -4.73 3.34
C THR A 37 0.71 -4.77 2.86
N ASN A 38 1.25 -3.60 2.52
CA ASN A 38 2.64 -3.33 2.23
C ASN A 38 2.95 -1.87 2.53
N CYS A 39 4.23 -1.57 2.76
CA CYS A 39 4.65 -0.24 3.24
C CYS A 39 4.18 0.93 2.37
N TYR A 40 4.02 0.73 1.06
CA TYR A 40 3.63 1.82 0.15
C TYR A 40 2.12 2.04 0.15
N LEU A 41 1.32 0.96 0.09
CA LEU A 41 -0.13 1.09 0.13
C LEU A 41 -0.62 1.57 1.49
N ASP A 42 -0.05 1.05 2.59
CA ASP A 42 -0.39 1.47 3.95
C ASP A 42 -0.07 2.95 4.17
N LEU A 43 1.10 3.42 3.69
CA LEU A 43 1.46 4.85 3.68
C LEU A 43 0.41 5.71 2.96
N TRP A 44 -0.06 5.27 1.79
CA TRP A 44 -1.08 6.01 1.04
C TRP A 44 -2.45 5.98 1.70
N ILE A 45 -2.81 4.89 2.40
CA ILE A 45 -4.05 4.83 3.18
C ILE A 45 -4.06 5.96 4.21
N GLU A 46 -3.00 6.07 5.01
CA GLU A 46 -2.96 7.06 6.09
C GLU A 46 -2.66 8.48 5.59
N LEU A 47 -1.91 8.63 4.50
CA LEU A 47 -1.76 9.95 3.86
C LEU A 47 -3.12 10.46 3.36
N LEU A 48 -3.88 9.65 2.61
CA LEU A 48 -5.21 10.05 2.14
C LEU A 48 -6.17 10.31 3.30
N HIS A 49 -6.13 9.46 4.34
CA HIS A 49 -6.94 9.64 5.53
C HIS A 49 -6.59 10.94 6.28
N GLY A 50 -5.31 11.23 6.46
CA GLY A 50 -4.81 12.46 7.08
C GLY A 50 -5.11 13.72 6.27
N LEU A 51 -5.23 13.60 4.94
CA LEU A 51 -5.73 14.66 4.06
C LEU A 51 -7.27 14.80 4.08
N GLY A 52 -7.97 13.99 4.89
CA GLY A 52 -9.43 14.04 5.03
C GLY A 52 -10.20 13.31 3.93
N HIS A 53 -9.55 12.42 3.16
CA HIS A 53 -10.17 11.63 2.10
C HIS A 53 -10.48 10.20 2.53
N ASP A 54 -11.46 9.58 1.86
CA ASP A 54 -11.66 8.12 1.90
C ASP A 54 -10.56 7.42 1.06
N PRO A 55 -9.70 6.57 1.64
CA PRO A 55 -8.65 5.87 0.90
C PRO A 55 -9.17 4.67 0.09
N VAL A 56 -10.37 4.14 0.38
CA VAL A 56 -10.88 2.90 -0.23
C VAL A 56 -10.95 2.93 -1.76
N PRO A 57 -11.34 4.05 -2.42
CA PRO A 57 -11.29 4.15 -3.88
C PRO A 57 -9.92 3.88 -4.51
N ALA A 58 -8.81 4.15 -3.82
CA ALA A 58 -7.45 3.87 -4.30
C ALA A 58 -7.15 2.36 -4.42
N PHE A 59 -7.98 1.50 -3.82
CA PHE A 59 -7.80 0.04 -3.84
C PHE A 59 -8.17 -0.60 -5.18
N ALA A 60 -8.61 0.17 -6.18
CA ALA A 60 -8.84 -0.30 -7.54
C ALA A 60 -7.64 -1.06 -8.13
N CYS A 61 -6.42 -0.72 -7.70
CA CYS A 61 -5.20 -1.42 -8.08
C CYS A 61 -5.21 -2.94 -7.76
N ALA A 62 -5.94 -3.37 -6.72
CA ALA A 62 -6.07 -4.77 -6.35
C ALA A 62 -6.72 -5.61 -7.46
N LEU A 63 -7.62 -5.01 -8.24
CA LEU A 63 -8.34 -5.69 -9.31
C LEU A 63 -7.45 -6.07 -10.49
N SER A 64 -6.28 -5.43 -10.63
CA SER A 64 -5.28 -5.77 -11.66
C SER A 64 -4.00 -6.37 -11.10
N ALA A 65 -4.01 -6.78 -9.83
CA ALA A 65 -2.90 -7.52 -9.28
C ALA A 65 -2.73 -8.87 -9.98
N ASP A 66 -1.47 -9.26 -10.18
CA ASP A 66 -1.08 -10.46 -10.90
C ASP A 66 -0.05 -11.27 -10.09
N HIS A 67 0.10 -12.54 -10.43
CA HIS A 67 1.24 -13.37 -10.09
C HIS A 67 2.02 -13.67 -11.38
N ASP A 68 3.25 -13.15 -11.49
CA ASP A 68 4.06 -13.21 -12.71
C ASP A 68 4.71 -14.57 -12.99
N GLY A 69 4.48 -15.54 -12.09
CA GLY A 69 5.09 -16.87 -12.11
C GLY A 69 6.14 -17.06 -11.03
N ALA A 70 6.60 -15.98 -10.40
CA ALA A 70 7.52 -16.01 -9.26
C ALA A 70 6.91 -15.35 -8.02
N GLN A 71 6.30 -14.18 -8.17
CA GLN A 71 5.81 -13.39 -7.05
C GLN A 71 4.47 -12.72 -7.36
N TRP A 72 3.75 -12.34 -6.30
CA TRP A 72 2.56 -11.50 -6.41
C TRP A 72 2.97 -10.04 -6.65
N THR A 73 2.14 -9.33 -7.38
CA THR A 73 2.30 -7.89 -7.63
C THR A 73 2.36 -7.13 -6.31
N PHE A 74 3.41 -6.35 -6.12
CA PHE A 74 3.47 -5.40 -5.02
C PHE A 74 2.50 -4.24 -5.32
N VAL A 75 1.27 -4.34 -4.84
CA VAL A 75 0.19 -3.41 -5.19
C VAL A 75 0.47 -2.01 -4.68
N LYS A 76 0.29 -1.02 -5.56
CA LYS A 76 0.42 0.41 -5.27
C LYS A 76 -0.74 1.15 -5.94
N PRO A 77 -1.29 2.21 -5.32
CA PRO A 77 -2.21 3.10 -6.03
C PRO A 77 -1.55 3.62 -7.31
N ALA A 78 -2.24 3.53 -8.45
CA ALA A 78 -1.71 4.04 -9.69
C ALA A 78 -1.65 5.58 -9.64
N PRO A 79 -0.58 6.24 -10.14
CA PRO A 79 -0.53 7.70 -10.19
C PRO A 79 -1.71 8.33 -10.94
N GLU A 80 -2.24 7.66 -11.97
CA GLU A 80 -3.43 8.08 -12.70
C GLU A 80 -4.68 8.06 -11.82
N ASP A 81 -4.81 7.07 -10.94
CA ASP A 81 -5.94 6.97 -10.02
C ASP A 81 -5.83 8.02 -8.92
N LEU A 82 -4.62 8.25 -8.37
CA LEU A 82 -4.39 9.33 -7.41
C LEU A 82 -4.78 10.70 -7.99
N ARG A 83 -4.44 10.93 -9.25
CA ARG A 83 -4.80 12.16 -9.97
C ARG A 83 -6.30 12.25 -10.21
N ARG A 84 -6.94 11.16 -10.65
CA ARG A 84 -8.36 11.13 -11.01
C ARG A 84 -9.28 11.20 -9.79
N LEU A 85 -8.96 10.46 -8.73
CA LEU A 85 -9.79 10.31 -7.55
C LEU A 85 -9.55 11.45 -6.56
N TYR A 86 -8.30 11.89 -6.40
CA TYR A 86 -7.90 12.81 -5.34
C TYR A 86 -7.31 14.13 -5.85
N GLY A 87 -7.14 14.32 -7.16
CA GLY A 87 -6.48 15.51 -7.70
C GLY A 87 -4.97 15.58 -7.37
N LEU A 88 -4.38 14.45 -6.93
CA LEU A 88 -3.00 14.37 -6.48
C LEU A 88 -2.10 13.85 -7.61
N GLU A 89 -1.03 14.59 -7.90
CA GLU A 89 0.03 14.17 -8.81
C GLU A 89 1.26 13.73 -8.02
N VAL A 90 1.79 12.56 -8.38
CA VAL A 90 3.00 11.97 -7.81
C VAL A 90 4.05 11.92 -8.90
N THR A 91 5.24 12.47 -8.63
CA THR A 91 6.39 12.40 -9.53
C THR A 91 7.66 12.20 -8.71
N GLU A 92 8.66 11.54 -9.28
CA GLU A 92 9.98 11.44 -8.66
C GLU A 92 10.62 12.83 -8.54
N GLU A 93 11.29 13.09 -7.41
CA GLU A 93 12.10 14.28 -7.18
C GLU A 93 13.59 13.93 -7.24
N THR A 94 14.28 14.45 -8.25
CA THR A 94 15.74 14.30 -8.36
C THR A 94 16.44 15.05 -7.23
N LEU A 95 17.14 14.31 -6.38
CA LEU A 95 17.91 14.88 -5.27
C LEU A 95 19.22 15.52 -5.76
N TRP A 96 19.39 16.79 -5.43
CA TRP A 96 20.64 17.55 -5.63
C TRP A 96 21.09 18.30 -4.38
N ARG A 97 20.29 18.22 -3.31
CA ARG A 97 20.52 18.80 -1.98
C ARG A 97 20.36 17.69 -0.93
N PRO A 98 20.80 17.93 0.32
CA PRO A 98 20.48 17.04 1.43
C PRO A 98 18.98 16.69 1.48
N VAL A 99 18.66 15.48 1.96
CA VAL A 99 17.27 15.00 2.06
C VAL A 99 16.46 15.93 2.96
N LEU A 100 17.02 16.33 4.10
CA LEU A 100 16.38 17.27 5.03
C LEU A 100 16.03 18.61 4.33
N ASP A 101 16.99 19.21 3.61
CA ASP A 101 16.76 20.44 2.85
C ASP A 101 15.67 20.27 1.78
N THR A 102 15.61 19.10 1.15
CA THR A 102 14.60 18.77 0.14
C THR A 102 13.22 18.73 0.79
N VAL A 103 13.07 17.99 1.90
CA VAL A 103 11.83 17.89 2.67
C VAL A 103 11.37 19.27 3.17
N LEU A 104 12.26 20.05 3.78
CA LEU A 104 11.98 21.40 4.28
C LEU A 104 11.56 22.38 3.17
N SER A 105 11.92 22.11 1.90
CA SER A 105 11.47 22.94 0.78
C SER A 105 9.99 22.74 0.42
N GLY A 106 9.40 21.60 0.79
CA GLY A 106 8.07 21.16 0.36
C GLY A 106 6.94 22.11 0.72
N PRO A 107 6.78 22.53 2.00
CA PRO A 107 5.68 23.40 2.42
C PRO A 107 5.60 24.71 1.62
N SER A 108 6.75 25.36 1.37
CA SER A 108 6.81 26.59 0.57
C SER A 108 6.41 26.40 -0.90
N ARG A 109 6.51 25.16 -1.40
CA ARG A 109 6.12 24.74 -2.75
C ARG A 109 4.71 24.13 -2.80
N GLY A 110 4.02 24.05 -1.66
CA GLY A 110 2.69 23.46 -1.55
C GLY A 110 2.65 21.95 -1.81
N LEU A 111 3.70 21.22 -1.43
CA LEU A 111 3.80 19.78 -1.68
C LEU A 111 4.37 19.00 -0.50
N LEU A 112 4.04 17.72 -0.45
CA LEU A 112 4.61 16.73 0.46
C LEU A 112 5.64 15.88 -0.27
N HIS A 113 6.53 15.22 0.48
CA HIS A 113 7.47 14.27 -0.08
C HIS A 113 7.22 12.87 0.50
N THR A 114 7.28 11.84 -0.34
CA THR A 114 7.55 10.48 0.12
C THR A 114 9.07 10.31 0.12
N VAL A 115 9.62 9.69 1.17
CA VAL A 115 11.08 9.54 1.31
C VAL A 115 11.38 8.09 1.67
N GLU A 116 12.20 7.42 0.84
CA GLU A 116 12.76 6.13 1.24
C GLU A 116 13.80 6.33 2.34
N VAL A 117 13.63 5.60 3.44
CA VAL A 117 14.43 5.71 4.66
C VAL A 117 14.78 4.32 5.20
N ASP A 118 15.71 4.30 6.14
CA ASP A 118 16.12 3.11 6.87
C ASP A 118 15.32 2.97 8.18
N SER A 119 14.60 1.86 8.33
CA SER A 119 13.78 1.56 9.51
C SER A 119 14.57 1.46 10.80
N TRP A 120 15.90 1.33 10.73
CA TRP A 120 16.77 1.37 11.91
C TRP A 120 16.52 2.63 12.77
N TRP A 121 16.16 3.74 12.13
CA TRP A 121 15.90 5.05 12.76
C TRP A 121 14.41 5.36 12.98
N LEU A 122 13.53 4.36 12.88
CA LEU A 122 12.08 4.55 12.99
C LEU A 122 11.53 3.90 14.27
N PRO A 123 11.29 4.67 15.36
CA PRO A 123 10.81 4.15 16.64
C PRO A 123 9.49 3.39 16.58
N ASP A 124 8.63 3.67 15.60
CA ASP A 124 7.35 2.98 15.43
C ASP A 124 7.53 1.51 15.02
N THR A 125 8.71 1.15 14.50
CA THR A 125 9.10 -0.24 14.18
C THR A 125 9.75 -0.98 15.36
N ALA A 126 9.54 -0.54 16.61
CA ALA A 126 10.09 -1.14 17.84
C ALA A 126 9.85 -2.66 17.98
N GLY A 127 8.79 -3.18 17.37
CA GLY A 127 8.48 -4.61 17.38
C GLY A 127 9.25 -5.45 16.37
N THR A 128 9.95 -4.85 15.42
CA THR A 128 10.58 -5.55 14.28
C THR A 128 12.02 -5.09 14.03
N ASP A 129 12.22 -3.85 13.61
CA ASP A 129 13.46 -3.42 12.94
C ASP A 129 14.17 -2.26 13.63
N TYR A 130 13.47 -1.46 14.45
CA TYR A 130 14.05 -0.34 15.17
C TYR A 130 15.28 -0.77 15.97
N ARG A 131 16.44 -0.15 15.66
CA ARG A 131 17.75 -0.47 16.24
C ARG A 131 18.15 -1.95 16.19
N THR A 132 17.55 -2.72 15.28
CA THR A 132 17.73 -4.17 15.16
C THR A 132 18.16 -4.56 13.75
N ASN A 133 17.47 -4.05 12.72
CA ASN A 133 17.73 -4.35 11.32
C ASN A 133 17.75 -3.08 10.47
N HIS A 134 18.49 -3.13 9.36
CA HIS A 134 18.46 -2.11 8.32
C HIS A 134 17.49 -2.54 7.22
N VAL A 135 16.26 -2.02 7.23
CA VAL A 135 15.22 -2.36 6.25
C VAL A 135 14.73 -1.09 5.59
N LYS A 136 14.64 -1.13 4.25
CA LYS A 136 14.14 -0.02 3.46
C LYS A 136 12.63 0.12 3.62
N THR A 137 12.16 1.31 3.95
CA THR A 137 10.75 1.68 3.97
C THR A 137 10.53 3.10 3.46
N THR A 138 9.29 3.57 3.38
CA THR A 138 8.94 4.91 2.89
C THR A 138 8.08 5.64 3.92
N ILE A 139 8.42 6.90 4.19
CA ILE A 139 7.66 7.78 5.08
C ILE A 139 7.18 9.02 4.33
N VAL A 140 6.20 9.73 4.90
CA VAL A 140 5.86 11.10 4.50
C VAL A 140 6.07 12.02 5.69
N PRO A 141 7.15 12.81 5.72
CA PRO A 141 7.31 13.87 6.72
C PRO A 141 6.18 14.90 6.57
N ILE A 142 5.42 15.14 7.65
CA ILE A 142 4.30 16.09 7.65
C ILE A 142 4.57 17.32 8.53
N ALA A 143 5.44 17.18 9.54
CA ALA A 143 6.00 18.31 10.30
C ALA A 143 7.47 18.03 10.60
N VAL A 144 8.35 19.00 10.32
CA VAL A 144 9.79 18.88 10.53
C VAL A 144 10.29 20.15 11.19
N ASP A 145 10.95 20.02 12.34
CA ASP A 145 11.63 21.10 13.02
C ASP A 145 13.12 20.73 13.18
N ALA A 146 13.94 21.38 12.36
CA ALA A 146 15.38 21.14 12.35
C ALA A 146 16.10 21.74 13.57
N ASP A 147 15.53 22.78 14.21
CA ASP A 147 16.15 23.42 15.38
C ASP A 147 15.97 22.54 16.63
N SER A 148 14.79 21.93 16.78
CA SER A 148 14.53 20.96 17.86
C SER A 148 14.89 19.52 17.50
N ALA A 149 15.30 19.26 16.25
CA ALA A 149 15.58 17.93 15.71
C ALA A 149 14.42 16.96 15.94
N THR A 150 13.21 17.37 15.55
CA THR A 150 11.99 16.58 15.66
C THR A 150 11.27 16.45 14.32
N MET A 151 10.57 15.33 14.14
CA MET A 151 9.75 15.10 12.96
C MET A 151 8.49 14.30 13.31
N THR A 152 7.35 14.77 12.82
CA THR A 152 6.11 13.99 12.71
C THR A 152 5.98 13.48 11.27
N TYR A 153 5.66 12.20 11.11
CA TYR A 153 5.63 11.54 9.81
C TYR A 153 4.53 10.48 9.73
N VAL A 154 4.02 10.26 8.52
CA VAL A 154 3.16 9.12 8.19
C VAL A 154 4.05 7.92 7.83
N HIS A 155 3.74 6.75 8.37
CA HIS A 155 4.40 5.48 8.02
C HIS A 155 3.45 4.32 8.28
N ASN A 156 3.44 3.31 7.40
CA ASN A 156 2.59 2.11 7.54
C ASN A 156 1.15 2.46 8.02
N ALA A 157 0.79 1.98 9.20
CA ALA A 157 -0.55 2.07 9.77
C ALA A 157 -0.81 3.33 10.62
N GLY A 158 0.02 4.38 10.55
CA GLY A 158 -0.25 5.57 11.37
C GLY A 158 0.62 6.80 11.14
N VAL A 159 0.50 7.71 12.11
CA VAL A 159 1.29 8.93 12.25
C VAL A 159 2.14 8.81 13.50
N PHE A 160 3.43 9.09 13.36
CA PHE A 160 4.43 8.85 14.40
C PHE A 160 5.38 10.04 14.53
N GLU A 161 6.16 10.01 15.61
CA GLU A 161 7.14 11.05 15.93
C GLU A 161 8.52 10.44 16.17
N LEU A 162 9.56 11.17 15.79
CA LEU A 162 10.94 10.86 16.14
C LEU A 162 11.71 12.11 16.52
N SER A 163 12.82 11.94 17.23
CA SER A 163 13.66 13.06 17.68
C SER A 163 15.11 12.66 17.92
N GLY A 164 16.00 13.65 18.06
CA GLY A 164 17.38 13.44 18.53
C GLY A 164 18.20 12.55 17.60
N ASP A 165 18.75 11.45 18.13
CA ASP A 165 19.60 10.54 17.36
C ASP A 165 18.88 9.92 16.17
N ASP A 166 17.57 9.64 16.29
CA ASP A 166 16.76 9.11 15.19
C ASP A 166 16.59 10.14 14.08
N PHE A 167 16.42 11.41 14.44
CA PHE A 167 16.35 12.51 13.48
C PHE A 167 17.69 12.71 12.76
N ALA A 168 18.80 12.70 13.50
CA ALA A 168 20.12 12.82 12.92
C ALA A 168 20.46 11.64 11.99
N GLY A 169 20.08 10.43 12.40
CA GLY A 169 20.35 9.21 11.67
C GLY A 169 19.53 9.05 10.39
N ILE A 170 18.24 9.37 10.42
CA ILE A 170 17.35 9.23 9.25
C ILE A 170 17.71 10.18 8.10
N PHE A 171 18.28 11.35 8.43
CA PHE A 171 18.75 12.33 7.45
C PHE A 171 20.27 12.32 7.23
N ALA A 172 20.98 11.36 7.80
CA ALA A 172 22.40 11.17 7.54
C ALA A 172 22.64 10.90 6.04
N VAL A 173 23.80 11.31 5.52
CA VAL A 173 24.13 11.14 4.09
C VAL A 173 24.25 9.64 3.78
N PRO A 174 23.36 9.07 2.95
CA PRO A 174 23.45 7.67 2.57
C PRO A 174 24.51 7.46 1.49
N GLU A 175 24.93 6.20 1.31
CA GLU A 175 25.89 5.83 0.25
C GLU A 175 25.33 6.10 -1.15
N LEU A 176 24.02 5.90 -1.33
CA LEU A 176 23.28 6.25 -2.54
C LEU A 176 22.11 7.18 -2.18
N PRO A 177 21.81 8.22 -2.98
CA PRO A 177 20.64 9.05 -2.76
C PRO A 177 19.37 8.20 -2.68
N PRO A 178 18.50 8.43 -1.68
CA PRO A 178 17.27 7.66 -1.56
C PRO A 178 16.29 8.06 -2.67
N TYR A 179 15.36 7.16 -2.97
CA TYR A 179 14.24 7.50 -3.83
C TYR A 179 13.28 8.44 -3.07
N VAL A 180 12.90 9.54 -3.72
CA VAL A 180 12.00 10.56 -3.18
C VAL A 180 10.96 10.88 -4.23
N GLU A 181 9.70 10.96 -3.82
CA GLU A 181 8.63 11.46 -4.66
C GLU A 181 8.11 12.77 -4.08
N GLN A 182 7.57 13.60 -4.94
CA GLN A 182 6.80 14.78 -4.56
C GLN A 182 5.33 14.56 -4.87
N VAL A 183 4.47 14.94 -3.93
CA VAL A 183 3.02 14.84 -4.02
C VAL A 183 2.43 16.26 -4.07
N ARG A 184 1.76 16.59 -5.18
CA ARG A 184 1.21 17.93 -5.44
C ARG A 184 -0.29 17.85 -5.72
N ARG A 185 -1.07 18.82 -5.26
CA ARG A 185 -2.47 18.98 -5.69
C ARG A 185 -2.52 19.80 -6.97
N LEU A 186 -2.92 19.16 -8.07
CA LEU A 186 -3.14 19.80 -9.37
C LEU A 186 -4.62 19.81 -9.80
N GLY A 187 -5.40 18.85 -9.32
CA GLY A 187 -6.85 18.78 -9.52
C GLY A 187 -7.63 19.37 -8.34
N ASP A 188 -8.95 19.37 -8.48
CA ASP A 188 -9.86 19.77 -7.41
C ASP A 188 -9.74 18.83 -6.21
N ASP A 189 -9.97 19.38 -5.02
CA ASP A 189 -10.11 18.61 -3.80
C ASP A 189 -11.49 17.93 -3.78
N PRO A 190 -11.57 16.57 -3.82
CA PRO A 190 -12.85 15.87 -3.81
C PRO A 190 -13.54 15.90 -2.44
N GLY A 191 -12.90 16.41 -1.40
CA GLY A 191 -13.34 16.35 -0.02
C GLY A 191 -13.37 14.93 0.53
N ALA A 192 -14.26 14.68 1.49
CA ALA A 192 -14.37 13.38 2.16
C ALA A 192 -15.01 12.28 1.30
N THR A 193 -15.70 12.62 0.21
CA THR A 193 -16.47 11.64 -0.58
C THR A 193 -16.07 11.69 -2.04
N ILE A 194 -15.39 10.62 -2.47
CA ILE A 194 -15.01 10.44 -3.87
C ILE A 194 -16.22 10.04 -4.71
N SER A 195 -16.39 10.69 -5.86
CA SER A 195 -17.50 10.41 -6.79
C SER A 195 -17.56 8.94 -7.20
N SER A 196 -18.72 8.30 -7.05
CA SER A 196 -18.96 6.92 -7.48
C SER A 196 -18.59 6.67 -8.94
N ALA A 197 -18.84 7.64 -9.83
CA ALA A 197 -18.46 7.54 -11.23
C ALA A 197 -16.94 7.49 -11.44
N ALA A 198 -16.16 8.18 -10.59
CA ALA A 198 -14.70 8.13 -10.63
C ALA A 198 -14.18 6.78 -10.12
N VAL A 199 -14.76 6.25 -9.03
CA VAL A 199 -14.42 4.93 -8.47
C VAL A 199 -14.70 3.81 -9.49
N VAL A 200 -15.88 3.83 -10.10
CA VAL A 200 -16.28 2.88 -11.16
C VAL A 200 -15.34 2.93 -12.36
N ALA A 201 -14.93 4.13 -12.77
CA ALA A 201 -14.03 4.27 -13.90
C ALA A 201 -12.60 3.77 -13.59
N ALA A 202 -12.12 3.95 -12.35
CA ALA A 202 -10.85 3.39 -11.89
C ALA A 202 -10.93 1.85 -11.83
N ALA A 203 -11.97 1.31 -11.18
CA ALA A 203 -12.22 -0.13 -11.12
C ALA A 203 -12.26 -0.74 -12.54
N ARG A 204 -13.07 -0.18 -13.44
CA ARG A 204 -13.14 -0.61 -14.85
C ARG A 204 -11.78 -0.58 -15.55
N ALA A 205 -11.02 0.50 -15.40
CA ALA A 205 -9.70 0.60 -16.02
C ALA A 205 -8.72 -0.47 -15.51
N HIS A 206 -8.82 -0.88 -14.24
CA HIS A 206 -8.04 -1.97 -13.68
C HIS A 206 -8.53 -3.34 -14.15
N LEU A 207 -9.83 -3.57 -14.22
CA LEU A 207 -10.43 -4.81 -14.74
C LEU A 207 -10.05 -5.04 -16.22
N ASP A 208 -10.01 -3.98 -17.02
CA ASP A 208 -9.68 -4.07 -18.45
C ASP A 208 -8.20 -4.35 -18.73
N ARG A 209 -7.29 -4.03 -17.79
CA ARG A 209 -5.82 -4.22 -17.97
C ARG A 209 -5.26 -5.46 -17.28
N ARG A 210 -6.10 -6.26 -16.61
CA ARG A 210 -5.66 -7.46 -15.89
C ARG A 210 -4.93 -8.40 -16.84
N ALA A 211 -3.92 -9.09 -16.31
CA ALA A 211 -3.30 -10.18 -17.03
C ALA A 211 -4.33 -11.29 -17.33
N PRO A 212 -4.20 -11.99 -18.48
CA PRO A 212 -5.12 -13.06 -18.83
C PRO A 212 -5.04 -14.25 -17.87
N GLY A 213 -6.17 -14.95 -17.73
CA GLY A 213 -6.32 -16.10 -16.83
C GLY A 213 -6.43 -15.70 -15.36
N ASN A 214 -6.28 -16.69 -14.48
CA ASN A 214 -6.42 -16.50 -13.04
C ASN A 214 -5.05 -16.40 -12.34
N PRO A 215 -4.65 -15.23 -11.81
CA PRO A 215 -3.37 -15.07 -11.12
C PRO A 215 -3.28 -15.92 -9.83
N ALA A 216 -4.41 -16.22 -9.20
CA ALA A 216 -4.44 -17.08 -8.02
C ALA A 216 -4.09 -18.53 -8.35
N VAL A 217 -4.36 -19.01 -9.58
CA VAL A 217 -3.91 -20.34 -10.05
C VAL A 217 -2.39 -20.38 -10.18
N ARG A 218 -1.79 -19.34 -10.75
CA ARG A 218 -0.33 -19.21 -10.84
C ARG A 218 0.33 -19.16 -9.46
N LEU A 219 -0.28 -18.43 -8.52
CA LEU A 219 0.15 -18.43 -7.12
C LEU A 219 0.04 -19.83 -6.50
N ALA A 220 -1.07 -20.54 -6.71
CA ALA A 220 -1.25 -21.89 -6.20
C ALA A 220 -0.18 -22.87 -6.70
N ASP A 221 0.18 -22.80 -7.99
CA ASP A 221 1.25 -23.60 -8.57
C ASP A 221 2.62 -23.27 -7.94
N SER A 222 2.91 -21.98 -7.72
CA SER A 222 4.11 -21.54 -6.99
C SER A 222 4.16 -22.10 -5.57
N VAL A 223 3.02 -22.09 -4.85
CA VAL A 223 2.91 -22.64 -3.49
C VAL A 223 3.13 -24.16 -3.48
N ARG A 224 2.57 -24.90 -4.44
CA ARG A 224 2.81 -26.35 -4.57
C ARG A 224 4.29 -26.65 -4.78
N GLY A 225 4.95 -25.90 -5.67
CA GLY A 225 6.39 -26.01 -5.87
C GLY A 225 7.18 -25.74 -4.60
N ALA A 226 6.76 -24.74 -3.81
CA ALA A 226 7.41 -24.34 -2.57
C ALA A 226 7.39 -25.40 -1.47
N VAL A 227 6.40 -26.30 -1.45
CA VAL A 227 6.35 -27.44 -0.50
C VAL A 227 7.62 -28.29 -0.60
N GLY A 228 8.18 -28.43 -1.81
CA GLY A 228 9.32 -29.31 -2.07
C GLY A 228 10.69 -28.78 -1.63
N TRP A 229 10.84 -27.46 -1.44
CA TRP A 229 12.16 -26.84 -1.19
C TRP A 229 12.24 -25.94 0.04
N LEU A 230 11.10 -25.46 0.58
CA LEU A 230 11.12 -24.50 1.70
C LEU A 230 11.74 -25.07 2.98
N ALA A 231 11.62 -26.37 3.22
CA ALA A 231 12.23 -27.01 4.39
C ALA A 231 13.76 -26.89 4.39
N ASP A 232 14.38 -27.00 3.22
CA ASP A 232 15.83 -26.93 3.05
C ASP A 232 16.34 -25.47 3.05
N ALA A 233 15.50 -24.53 2.60
CA ALA A 233 15.85 -23.10 2.51
C ALA A 233 15.75 -22.33 3.84
N GLY A 234 15.07 -22.90 4.85
CA GLY A 234 14.99 -22.34 6.19
C GLY A 234 13.98 -21.20 6.37
N MET A 235 13.82 -20.77 7.63
CA MET A 235 12.79 -19.81 8.04
C MET A 235 12.99 -18.41 7.49
N GLU A 236 14.24 -17.94 7.36
CA GLU A 236 14.54 -16.61 6.81
C GLU A 236 14.03 -16.49 5.36
N THR A 237 14.36 -17.49 4.53
CA THR A 237 13.86 -17.57 3.15
C THR A 237 12.34 -17.69 3.11
N PHE A 238 11.74 -18.46 4.03
CA PHE A 238 10.28 -18.54 4.14
C PHE A 238 9.63 -17.18 4.40
N HIS A 239 10.21 -16.34 5.26
CA HIS A 239 9.67 -14.99 5.53
C HIS A 239 9.69 -14.12 4.28
N LEU A 240 10.80 -14.12 3.54
CA LEU A 240 10.91 -13.40 2.26
C LEU A 240 9.92 -13.91 1.21
N TRP A 241 9.87 -15.24 1.03
CA TRP A 241 8.98 -15.88 0.07
C TRP A 241 7.51 -15.66 0.41
N SER A 242 7.12 -15.84 1.68
CA SER A 242 5.73 -15.66 2.12
C SER A 242 5.28 -14.22 2.01
N PHE A 243 6.19 -13.25 2.28
CA PHE A 243 5.94 -11.84 2.03
C PHE A 243 5.61 -11.61 0.54
N ALA A 244 6.49 -12.05 -0.37
CA ALA A 244 6.36 -11.83 -1.81
C ALA A 244 5.20 -12.60 -2.49
N THR A 245 4.57 -13.54 -1.79
CA THR A 245 3.52 -14.41 -2.35
C THR A 245 2.21 -14.32 -1.56
N LEU A 246 2.02 -15.21 -0.57
CA LEU A 246 0.77 -15.40 0.16
C LEU A 246 0.34 -14.16 0.96
N ARG A 247 1.29 -13.43 1.54
CA ARG A 247 0.98 -12.20 2.29
C ARG A 247 0.52 -11.08 1.35
N GLN A 248 1.27 -10.83 0.28
CA GLN A 248 0.85 -9.86 -0.75
C GLN A 248 -0.53 -10.22 -1.33
N PHE A 249 -0.77 -11.48 -1.70
CA PHE A 249 -2.07 -11.94 -2.20
C PHE A 249 -3.20 -11.75 -1.19
N GLY A 250 -3.00 -12.20 0.05
CA GLY A 250 -4.04 -12.17 1.08
C GLY A 250 -4.46 -10.74 1.42
N ALA A 251 -3.48 -9.84 1.57
CA ALA A 251 -3.72 -8.42 1.75
C ALA A 251 -4.43 -7.78 0.54
N THR A 252 -4.01 -8.14 -0.68
CA THR A 252 -4.66 -7.68 -1.93
C THR A 252 -6.13 -8.11 -1.99
N ALA A 253 -6.44 -9.35 -1.62
CA ALA A 253 -7.82 -9.83 -1.56
C ALA A 253 -8.63 -9.09 -0.51
N GLU A 254 -8.07 -8.79 0.65
CA GLU A 254 -8.81 -8.05 1.69
C GLU A 254 -9.16 -6.61 1.26
N ILE A 255 -8.23 -5.88 0.65
CA ILE A 255 -8.54 -4.53 0.12
C ILE A 255 -9.47 -4.56 -1.10
N ALA A 256 -9.44 -5.64 -1.91
CA ALA A 256 -10.42 -5.84 -2.96
C ALA A 256 -11.84 -6.03 -2.39
N ALA A 257 -11.96 -6.68 -1.23
CA ALA A 257 -13.23 -6.76 -0.51
C ALA A 257 -13.71 -5.39 -0.03
N ASP A 258 -12.81 -4.54 0.50
CA ASP A 258 -13.17 -3.18 0.92
C ASP A 258 -13.68 -2.32 -0.25
N LEU A 259 -13.04 -2.44 -1.42
CA LEU A 259 -13.50 -1.78 -2.64
C LEU A 259 -14.86 -2.33 -3.10
N ALA A 260 -15.05 -3.65 -3.06
CA ALA A 260 -16.31 -4.28 -3.45
C ALA A 260 -17.47 -3.89 -2.50
N ASP A 261 -17.22 -3.74 -1.20
CA ASP A 261 -18.19 -3.18 -0.25
C ASP A 261 -18.53 -1.73 -0.60
N ARG A 262 -17.52 -0.91 -0.94
CA ARG A 262 -17.74 0.48 -1.32
C ARG A 262 -18.61 0.58 -2.58
N LEU A 263 -18.34 -0.25 -3.58
CA LEU A 263 -19.18 -0.35 -4.79
C LEU A 263 -20.60 -0.80 -4.44
N ALA A 264 -20.76 -1.72 -3.47
CA ALA A 264 -22.08 -2.16 -3.03
C ALA A 264 -22.86 -1.04 -2.33
N ALA A 265 -22.19 -0.25 -1.50
CA ALA A 265 -22.77 0.94 -0.87
C ALA A 265 -23.18 2.01 -1.91
N ASP A 266 -22.46 2.08 -3.04
CA ASP A 266 -22.78 2.94 -4.18
C ASP A 266 -23.87 2.35 -5.11
N GLY A 267 -24.44 1.19 -4.76
CA GLY A 267 -25.59 0.57 -5.45
C GLY A 267 -25.26 -0.50 -6.49
N TYR A 268 -24.00 -0.94 -6.59
CA TYR A 268 -23.59 -2.01 -7.50
C TYR A 268 -23.74 -3.40 -6.85
N ALA A 269 -24.00 -4.43 -7.66
CA ALA A 269 -24.22 -5.79 -7.15
C ALA A 269 -22.90 -6.53 -6.82
N THR A 270 -22.10 -5.99 -5.89
CA THR A 270 -20.75 -6.48 -5.55
C THR A 270 -20.61 -7.07 -4.14
N ALA A 271 -21.71 -7.19 -3.38
CA ALA A 271 -21.68 -7.71 -2.01
C ALA A 271 -21.16 -9.17 -1.94
N ASP A 272 -21.60 -10.04 -2.85
CA ASP A 272 -21.13 -11.43 -2.91
C ASP A 272 -19.66 -11.50 -3.32
N ALA A 273 -19.21 -10.62 -4.23
CA ALA A 273 -17.80 -10.52 -4.59
C ALA A 273 -16.94 -10.12 -3.39
N ALA A 274 -17.41 -9.18 -2.56
CA ALA A 274 -16.73 -8.80 -1.33
C ALA A 274 -16.62 -9.98 -0.34
N ALA A 275 -17.65 -10.83 -0.25
CA ALA A 275 -17.60 -12.04 0.58
C ALA A 275 -16.55 -13.04 0.05
N GLU A 276 -16.51 -13.27 -1.26
CA GLU A 276 -15.53 -14.16 -1.89
C GLU A 276 -14.08 -13.69 -1.71
N PHE A 277 -13.84 -12.39 -1.84
CA PHE A 277 -12.52 -11.82 -1.57
C PHE A 277 -12.06 -12.04 -0.12
N ARG A 278 -12.96 -11.94 0.88
CA ARG A 278 -12.62 -12.25 2.27
C ARG A 278 -12.34 -13.73 2.50
N VAL A 279 -13.03 -14.62 1.79
CA VAL A 279 -12.73 -16.07 1.81
C VAL A 279 -11.34 -16.32 1.26
N ALA A 280 -10.99 -15.70 0.12
CA ALA A 280 -9.65 -15.80 -0.46
C ALA A 280 -8.57 -15.27 0.50
N ALA A 281 -8.77 -14.10 1.12
CA ALA A 281 -7.86 -13.51 2.08
C ALA A 281 -7.63 -14.41 3.31
N SER A 282 -8.70 -14.94 3.89
CA SER A 282 -8.64 -15.83 5.07
C SER A 282 -7.99 -17.17 4.75
N THR A 283 -8.27 -17.70 3.55
CA THR A 283 -7.70 -18.96 3.08
C THR A 283 -6.20 -18.81 2.82
N ALA A 284 -5.76 -17.70 2.23
CA ALA A 284 -4.34 -17.40 2.05
C ALA A 284 -3.58 -17.37 3.38
N LYS A 285 -4.17 -16.76 4.42
CA LYS A 285 -3.58 -16.74 5.77
C LYS A 285 -3.43 -18.16 6.34
N THR A 286 -4.43 -19.00 6.11
CA THR A 286 -4.41 -20.42 6.51
C THR A 286 -3.34 -21.21 5.76
N VAL A 287 -3.22 -21.01 4.45
CA VAL A 287 -2.17 -21.62 3.63
C VAL A 287 -0.79 -21.16 4.10
N GLN A 288 -0.58 -19.88 4.39
CA GLN A 288 0.69 -19.37 4.91
C GLN A 288 1.12 -20.06 6.21
N PHE A 289 0.20 -20.28 7.15
CA PHE A 289 0.51 -21.02 8.38
C PHE A 289 0.87 -22.48 8.12
N LYS A 290 0.25 -23.13 7.13
CA LYS A 290 0.68 -24.47 6.70
C LYS A 290 2.07 -24.43 6.07
N MET A 291 2.35 -23.47 5.21
CA MET A 291 3.66 -23.34 4.58
C MET A 291 4.76 -23.00 5.60
N ALA A 292 4.44 -22.28 6.68
CA ALA A 292 5.36 -22.09 7.81
C ALA A 292 5.71 -23.42 8.52
N ARG A 293 4.76 -24.37 8.58
CA ARG A 293 5.03 -25.72 9.08
C ARG A 293 5.86 -26.53 8.09
N ALA A 294 5.61 -26.38 6.79
CA ALA A 294 6.42 -26.99 5.73
C ALA A 294 7.88 -26.54 5.81
N ALA A 295 8.11 -25.23 5.96
CA ALA A 295 9.44 -24.64 6.15
C ALA A 295 10.16 -25.17 7.43
N ARG A 296 9.41 -25.71 8.39
CA ARG A 296 9.93 -26.38 9.59
C ARG A 296 10.04 -27.91 9.43
N GLY A 297 10.03 -28.41 8.19
CA GLY A 297 10.19 -29.82 7.85
C GLY A 297 8.96 -30.69 8.12
N ARG A 298 7.76 -30.11 8.25
CA ARG A 298 6.52 -30.88 8.41
C ARG A 298 5.86 -31.13 7.06
N ASN A 299 5.40 -32.35 6.82
CA ASN A 299 4.54 -32.64 5.69
C ASN A 299 3.22 -31.89 5.84
N VAL A 300 2.82 -31.16 4.80
CA VAL A 300 1.56 -30.44 4.73
C VAL A 300 0.86 -30.74 3.43
N ASP A 301 -0.47 -30.72 3.50
CA ASP A 301 -1.35 -30.75 2.35
C ASP A 301 -2.11 -29.41 2.30
N VAL A 302 -2.06 -28.78 1.13
CA VAL A 302 -2.63 -27.45 0.85
C VAL A 302 -3.59 -27.48 -0.34
N ASP A 303 -3.80 -28.60 -1.03
CA ASP A 303 -4.46 -28.59 -2.34
C ASP A 303 -5.92 -28.13 -2.29
N ASP A 304 -6.71 -28.62 -1.34
CA ASP A 304 -8.10 -28.18 -1.15
C ASP A 304 -8.21 -26.68 -0.81
N LEU A 305 -7.26 -26.18 -0.02
CA LEU A 305 -7.19 -24.76 0.35
C LEU A 305 -6.78 -23.91 -0.85
N LEU A 306 -5.84 -24.38 -1.66
CA LEU A 306 -5.46 -23.72 -2.90
C LEU A 306 -6.64 -23.69 -3.88
N GLY A 307 -7.38 -24.79 -4.04
CA GLY A 307 -8.61 -24.81 -4.84
C GLY A 307 -9.58 -23.73 -4.39
N THR A 308 -9.92 -23.70 -3.10
CA THR A 308 -10.82 -22.70 -2.51
C THR A 308 -10.32 -21.26 -2.77
N LEU A 309 -9.03 -21.01 -2.53
CA LEU A 309 -8.40 -19.71 -2.72
C LEU A 309 -8.53 -19.24 -4.18
N THR A 310 -8.24 -20.13 -5.14
CA THR A 310 -8.28 -19.78 -6.57
C THR A 310 -9.68 -19.51 -7.08
N GLU A 311 -10.65 -20.30 -6.64
CA GLU A 311 -12.04 -20.15 -7.05
C GLU A 311 -12.67 -18.90 -6.44
N SER A 312 -12.44 -18.64 -5.15
CA SER A 312 -12.96 -17.44 -4.49
C SER A 312 -12.38 -16.16 -5.08
N TRP A 313 -11.08 -16.13 -5.39
CA TRP A 313 -10.51 -14.99 -6.11
C TRP A 313 -11.20 -14.76 -7.46
N GLN A 314 -11.40 -15.83 -8.24
CA GLN A 314 -12.05 -15.72 -9.55
C GLN A 314 -13.50 -15.23 -9.43
N ARG A 315 -14.30 -15.80 -8.51
CA ARG A 315 -15.68 -15.38 -8.28
C ARG A 315 -15.77 -13.92 -7.81
N GLY A 316 -14.84 -13.46 -6.98
CA GLY A 316 -14.71 -12.06 -6.60
C GLY A 316 -14.48 -11.15 -7.81
N ILE A 317 -13.48 -11.48 -8.64
CA ILE A 317 -13.17 -10.72 -9.85
C ILE A 317 -14.34 -10.70 -10.84
N ASP A 318 -14.95 -11.86 -11.11
CA ASP A 318 -16.07 -11.98 -12.04
C ASP A 318 -17.29 -11.20 -11.55
N GLY A 319 -17.56 -11.23 -10.23
CA GLY A 319 -18.66 -10.49 -9.62
C GLY A 319 -18.50 -8.98 -9.75
N VAL A 320 -17.31 -8.45 -9.50
CA VAL A 320 -17.03 -7.02 -9.73
C VAL A 320 -17.09 -6.68 -11.21
N ASP A 321 -16.51 -7.52 -12.07
CA ASP A 321 -16.48 -7.29 -13.52
C ASP A 321 -17.87 -7.24 -14.15
N HIS A 322 -18.77 -8.13 -13.71
CA HIS A 322 -20.16 -8.16 -14.15
C HIS A 322 -20.96 -6.96 -13.66
N ALA A 323 -20.72 -6.49 -12.43
CA ALA A 323 -21.49 -5.41 -11.82
C ALA A 323 -21.04 -4.01 -12.28
N VAL A 324 -19.75 -3.82 -12.57
CA VAL A 324 -19.18 -2.53 -12.97
C VAL A 324 -19.39 -2.31 -14.47
N PRO A 325 -20.13 -1.26 -14.89
CA PRO A 325 -20.46 -1.03 -16.30
C PRO A 325 -19.23 -1.00 -17.22
N GLN A 326 -19.41 -1.53 -18.43
CA GLN A 326 -18.47 -1.30 -19.52
C GLN A 326 -18.61 0.15 -20.03
N ARG A 327 -17.53 0.68 -20.60
CA ARG A 327 -17.52 2.03 -21.19
C ARG A 327 -18.36 2.12 -22.46
#